data_AF-A0A1G3GAH7-F1
#
_entry.id   AF-A0A1G3GAH7-F1
#
_cell.length_a   1.000
_cell.length_b   1.000
_cell.length_c   1.000
_cell.angle_alpha   90.00
_cell.angle_beta   90.00
_cell.angle_gamma   90.00
#
_symmetry.space_group_name_H-M   'P 1'
#
loop_
_entity.id
_entity.type
_entity.pdbx_description
1 polymer ?
#
loop_
_entity_poly.entity_id
_entity_poly.type
_entity_poly.pdbx_seq_one_letter_code
_entity_poly.pdbx_strand_id
1 'polypeptide(L)'
;MKFPSIEPEDVQIPEGKTLANWMKSRIATYGTRTLDWDALKFQADHDPKYRRAQMRYVGTGATGIDSDENVVPAGHFTFSTMVLPAGAEGPLHIHRDAEEIFFVLKGHKVRFFIEHKGEELDVLLTERDLISVPPGLYRGVRNEGIEEALMCVMIGNPKPVTPTYPPDHPVSKIPRPAGSKAAG
;
A
#
# COMPACT_ATOMS: atom_id res chain seq x y z
N MET A 1 11.98 -10.05 36.56
CA MET A 1 11.13 -11.08 35.93
C MET A 1 12.04 -12.08 35.24
N LYS A 2 11.89 -13.39 35.49
CA LYS A 2 12.47 -14.42 34.61
C LYS A 2 11.49 -14.59 33.45
N PHE A 3 11.94 -14.33 32.23
CA PHE A 3 11.14 -14.66 31.04
C PHE A 3 10.99 -16.19 30.98
N PRO A 4 9.82 -16.73 30.59
CA PRO A 4 9.68 -18.15 30.36
C PRO A 4 10.70 -18.57 29.29
N SER A 5 11.38 -19.70 29.50
CA SER A 5 12.31 -20.28 28.52
C SER A 5 11.49 -20.94 27.41
N ILE A 6 10.98 -20.12 26.50
CA ILE A 6 10.58 -20.56 25.18
C ILE A 6 11.75 -20.09 24.31
N GLU A 7 12.64 -21.01 23.96
CA GLU A 7 13.67 -20.80 22.96
C GLU A 7 13.10 -21.33 21.65
N PRO A 8 12.38 -20.49 20.87
CA PRO A 8 12.05 -20.88 19.50
C PRO A 8 13.38 -21.05 18.76
N GLU A 9 13.75 -22.29 18.43
CA GLU A 9 15.04 -22.66 17.79
C GLU A 9 15.27 -21.89 16.47
N ASP A 10 14.20 -21.34 15.89
CA ASP A 10 14.13 -20.64 14.61
C ASP A 10 14.40 -19.12 14.68
N VAL A 11 14.37 -18.48 15.86
CA VAL A 11 14.56 -17.02 15.95
C VAL A 11 15.97 -16.66 16.42
N GLN A 12 16.86 -16.43 15.45
CA GLN A 12 18.23 -15.97 15.71
C GLN A 12 18.35 -14.46 15.58
N ILE A 13 18.98 -13.82 16.57
CA ILE A 13 19.39 -12.42 16.46
C ILE A 13 20.42 -12.32 15.32
N PRO A 14 20.27 -11.40 14.36
CA PRO A 14 21.20 -11.27 13.25
C PRO A 14 22.65 -11.07 13.71
N GLU A 15 23.59 -11.66 12.97
CA GLU A 15 25.02 -11.57 13.26
C GLU A 15 25.44 -10.10 13.44
N GLY A 16 26.25 -9.85 14.49
CA GLY A 16 26.74 -8.51 14.82
C GLY A 16 25.72 -7.57 15.46
N LYS A 17 24.47 -8.00 15.74
CA LYS A 17 23.47 -7.18 16.44
C LYS A 17 23.19 -7.68 17.86
N THR A 18 22.85 -6.74 18.75
CA THR A 18 22.13 -7.06 19.99
C THR A 18 20.63 -7.10 19.72
N LEU A 19 19.85 -7.78 20.55
CA LEU A 19 18.38 -7.77 20.48
C LEU A 19 17.84 -6.33 20.43
N ALA A 20 18.35 -5.46 21.30
CA ALA A 20 17.91 -4.07 21.38
C ALA A 20 18.17 -3.30 20.07
N ASN A 21 19.35 -3.46 19.45
CA ASN A 21 19.66 -2.77 18.20
C ASN A 21 18.86 -3.33 17.02
N TRP A 22 18.66 -4.65 16.98
CA TRP A 22 17.82 -5.28 15.95
C TRP A 22 16.36 -4.83 16.05
N MET A 23 15.77 -4.84 17.25
CA MET A 23 14.38 -4.43 17.43
C MET A 23 14.19 -2.93 17.23
N LYS A 24 15.15 -2.09 17.66
CA LYS A 24 15.12 -0.64 17.37
C LYS A 24 15.11 -0.36 15.87
N SER A 25 15.85 -1.13 15.06
CA SER A 25 15.82 -0.97 13.59
C SER A 25 14.50 -1.45 12.95
N ARG A 26 13.56 -1.98 13.73
CA ARG A 26 12.22 -2.40 13.29
C ARG A 26 11.10 -1.53 13.90
N ILE A 27 11.43 -0.45 14.60
CA ILE A 27 10.46 0.49 15.14
C ILE A 27 10.28 1.65 14.17
N ALA A 28 9.02 1.90 13.83
CA ALA A 28 8.56 3.02 13.04
C ALA A 28 7.59 3.82 13.92
N THR A 29 7.88 5.10 14.21
CA THR A 29 6.95 5.95 14.96
C THR A 29 6.31 6.97 14.04
N TYR A 30 5.12 7.45 14.37
CA TYR A 30 4.44 8.46 13.56
C TYR A 30 5.32 9.72 13.36
N GLY A 31 6.06 10.15 14.40
CA GLY A 31 6.93 11.32 14.34
C GLY A 31 8.12 11.17 13.38
N THR A 32 8.49 9.95 12.96
CA THR A 32 9.54 9.70 11.96
C THR A 32 8.98 9.50 10.56
N ARG A 33 7.67 9.74 10.35
CA ARG A 33 7.01 9.45 9.08
C ARG A 33 6.50 10.73 8.43
N THR A 34 6.60 10.75 7.11
CA THR A 34 6.10 11.82 6.26
C THR A 34 5.12 11.25 5.25
N LEU A 35 4.16 12.08 4.87
CA LEU A 35 3.28 11.77 3.74
C LEU A 35 4.05 11.99 2.44
N ASP A 36 4.14 10.94 1.65
CA ASP A 36 4.68 10.97 0.30
C ASP A 36 3.54 11.17 -0.69
N TRP A 37 3.44 12.41 -1.19
CA TRP A 37 2.50 12.81 -2.25
C TRP A 37 3.10 12.59 -3.65
N ASP A 38 4.39 12.27 -3.75
CA ASP A 38 5.16 12.25 -4.99
C ASP A 38 5.24 10.85 -5.61
N ALA A 39 5.12 9.78 -4.80
CA ALA A 39 5.18 8.39 -5.24
C ALA A 39 4.30 8.06 -6.46
N LEU A 40 3.12 8.67 -6.55
CA LEU A 40 2.14 8.44 -7.60
C LEU A 40 1.69 9.75 -8.27
N LYS A 41 2.49 10.83 -8.11
CA LYS A 41 2.16 12.18 -8.58
C LYS A 41 1.94 12.26 -10.08
N PHE A 42 2.63 11.45 -10.87
CA PHE A 42 2.41 11.40 -12.33
C PHE A 42 0.95 11.11 -12.72
N GLN A 43 0.18 10.44 -11.85
CA GLN A 43 -1.25 10.23 -12.05
C GLN A 43 -2.05 11.50 -11.74
N ALA A 44 -1.72 12.15 -10.62
CA ALA A 44 -2.36 13.39 -10.20
C ALA A 44 -2.06 14.57 -11.15
N ASP A 45 -0.88 14.56 -11.77
CA ASP A 45 -0.49 15.53 -12.81
C ASP A 45 -1.30 15.38 -14.09
N HIS A 46 -1.78 14.16 -14.38
CA HIS A 46 -2.66 13.90 -15.51
C HIS A 46 -4.12 14.24 -15.19
N ASP A 47 -4.61 13.82 -14.02
CA ASP A 47 -5.94 14.17 -13.52
C ASP A 47 -5.88 14.34 -11.99
N PRO A 48 -6.20 15.54 -11.46
CA PRO A 48 -6.14 15.82 -10.03
C PRO A 48 -6.94 14.85 -9.16
N LYS A 49 -7.96 14.17 -9.70
CA LYS A 49 -8.71 13.15 -8.96
C LYS A 49 -7.82 12.00 -8.48
N TYR A 50 -6.68 11.73 -9.12
CA TYR A 50 -5.79 10.65 -8.71
C TYR A 50 -4.85 11.02 -7.54
N ARG A 51 -4.98 12.23 -6.99
CA ARG A 51 -4.15 12.70 -5.87
C ARG A 51 -4.37 11.86 -4.63
N ARG A 52 -3.28 11.31 -4.07
CA ARG A 52 -3.25 10.59 -2.79
C ARG A 52 -1.84 10.59 -2.22
N ALA A 53 -1.72 10.45 -0.91
CA ALA A 53 -0.43 10.27 -0.26
C ALA A 53 -0.30 8.88 0.34
N GLN A 54 0.94 8.41 0.39
CA GLN A 54 1.33 7.18 1.07
C GLN A 54 2.23 7.52 2.26
N MET A 55 2.08 6.80 3.36
CA MET A 55 3.00 6.80 4.49
C MET A 55 3.48 5.37 4.68
N ARG A 56 4.72 5.09 4.28
CA ARG A 56 5.28 3.74 4.29
C ARG A 56 5.88 3.40 5.65
N TYR A 57 5.54 2.22 6.18
CA TYR A 57 6.10 1.74 7.44
C TYR A 57 6.96 0.51 7.24
N VAL A 58 6.50 -0.47 6.44
CA VAL A 58 7.23 -1.72 6.16
C VAL A 58 7.37 -1.87 4.64
N GLY A 59 8.62 -1.91 4.16
CA GLY A 59 8.94 -1.96 2.73
C GLY A 59 8.47 -0.75 1.91
N THR A 60 8.74 -0.78 0.61
CA THR A 60 8.48 0.35 -0.32
C THR A 60 7.10 0.29 -0.99
N GLY A 61 6.34 -0.78 -0.76
CA GLY A 61 5.08 -1.05 -1.47
C GLY A 61 5.29 -1.23 -2.98
N ALA A 62 4.23 -1.10 -3.76
CA ALA A 62 4.29 -1.26 -5.21
C ALA A 62 4.60 0.03 -6.00
N THR A 63 5.35 0.94 -5.38
CA THR A 63 5.64 2.27 -5.93
C THR A 63 6.74 2.25 -7.00
N GLY A 64 7.53 1.17 -7.07
CA GLY A 64 8.71 1.08 -7.93
C GLY A 64 9.96 1.75 -7.35
N ILE A 65 9.97 2.06 -6.05
CA ILE A 65 11.14 2.57 -5.32
C ILE A 65 11.99 1.38 -4.86
N ASP A 66 13.27 1.36 -5.25
CA ASP A 66 14.20 0.25 -4.97
C ASP A 66 14.62 0.15 -3.49
N SER A 67 14.80 1.28 -2.83
CA SER A 67 15.18 1.34 -1.41
C SER A 67 14.70 2.63 -0.75
N ASP A 68 14.25 2.53 0.51
CA ASP A 68 13.84 3.66 1.35
C ASP A 68 14.39 3.40 2.76
N GLU A 69 15.35 4.19 3.22
CA GLU A 69 15.93 4.02 4.57
C GLU A 69 14.92 4.38 5.67
N ASN A 70 13.80 5.03 5.33
CA ASN A 70 12.77 5.42 6.27
C ASN A 70 11.76 4.30 6.57
N VAL A 71 11.89 3.11 5.96
CA VAL A 71 10.98 1.97 6.18
C VAL A 71 11.64 0.84 6.94
N VAL A 72 10.85 0.11 7.73
CA VAL A 72 11.26 -1.15 8.33
C VAL A 72 11.43 -2.19 7.21
N PRO A 73 12.47 -3.02 7.23
CA PRO A 73 12.65 -4.07 6.23
C PRO A 73 11.47 -5.04 6.19
N ALA A 74 10.89 -5.21 5.01
CA ALA A 74 9.82 -6.17 4.74
C ALA A 74 10.35 -7.61 4.77
N GLY A 75 9.59 -8.49 5.44
CA GLY A 75 9.84 -9.94 5.43
C GLY A 75 8.93 -10.65 4.43
N HIS A 76 7.61 -10.55 4.67
CA HIS A 76 6.59 -11.23 3.85
C HIS A 76 5.55 -10.29 3.25
N PHE A 77 5.50 -9.05 3.71
CA PHE A 77 4.52 -8.07 3.29
C PHE A 77 5.07 -6.65 3.38
N THR A 78 4.43 -5.74 2.66
CA THR A 78 4.57 -4.30 2.88
C THR A 78 3.37 -3.77 3.66
N PHE A 79 3.58 -2.72 4.45
CA PHE A 79 2.53 -2.03 5.20
C PHE A 79 2.70 -0.52 5.07
N SER A 80 1.61 0.15 4.75
CA SER A 80 1.53 1.62 4.66
C SER A 80 0.17 2.12 5.10
N THR A 81 0.07 3.41 5.38
CA THR A 81 -1.22 4.10 5.43
C THR A 81 -1.35 5.02 4.22
N MET A 82 -2.56 5.13 3.69
CA MET A 82 -2.89 6.00 2.57
C MET A 82 -3.82 7.11 3.04
N VAL A 83 -3.55 8.33 2.58
CA VAL A 83 -4.49 9.47 2.65
C VAL A 83 -5.13 9.64 1.28
N LEU A 84 -6.46 9.54 1.24
CA LEU A 84 -7.26 9.75 0.04
C LEU A 84 -8.16 10.98 0.25
N PRO A 85 -7.83 12.14 -0.34
CA PRO A 85 -8.65 13.35 -0.24
C PRO A 85 -10.11 13.14 -0.67
N ALA A 86 -11.00 14.02 -0.23
CA ALA A 86 -12.40 14.03 -0.67
C ALA A 86 -12.49 14.13 -2.21
N GLY A 87 -13.30 13.27 -2.82
CA GLY A 87 -13.47 13.17 -4.27
C GLY A 87 -12.31 12.50 -5.02
N ALA A 88 -11.21 12.15 -4.35
CA ALA A 88 -10.06 11.51 -4.98
C ALA A 88 -10.26 10.01 -5.18
N GLU A 89 -9.48 9.45 -6.10
CA GLU A 89 -9.56 8.08 -6.57
C GLU A 89 -8.17 7.43 -6.68
N GLY A 90 -8.02 6.23 -6.14
CA GLY A 90 -6.99 5.28 -6.58
C GLY A 90 -7.49 4.58 -7.85
N PRO A 91 -6.81 4.75 -9.00
CA PRO A 91 -7.29 4.24 -10.29
C PRO A 91 -7.45 2.71 -10.29
N LEU A 92 -8.28 2.19 -11.19
CA LEU A 92 -8.42 0.75 -11.39
C LEU A 92 -7.08 0.13 -11.82
N HIS A 93 -6.54 -0.79 -11.04
CA HIS A 93 -5.24 -1.42 -11.29
C HIS A 93 -5.20 -2.86 -10.79
N ILE A 94 -4.19 -3.61 -11.21
CA ILE A 94 -4.04 -5.04 -10.90
C ILE A 94 -2.66 -5.36 -10.35
N HIS A 95 -2.67 -6.20 -9.31
CA HIS A 95 -1.51 -6.93 -8.82
C HIS A 95 -1.71 -8.41 -9.14
N ARG A 96 -0.74 -9.04 -9.79
CA ARG A 96 -0.78 -10.48 -10.15
C ARG A 96 0.02 -11.34 -9.19
N ASP A 97 0.85 -10.71 -8.36
CA ASP A 97 1.86 -11.33 -7.52
C ASP A 97 1.47 -11.43 -6.04
N ALA A 98 0.44 -10.70 -5.60
CA ALA A 98 0.11 -10.58 -4.18
C ALA A 98 -1.37 -10.22 -3.92
N GLU A 99 -1.87 -10.72 -2.78
CA GLU A 99 -3.08 -10.20 -2.13
C GLU A 99 -2.82 -8.76 -1.64
N GLU A 100 -3.82 -7.89 -1.74
CA GLU A 100 -3.80 -6.57 -1.11
C GLU A 100 -5.03 -6.36 -0.23
N ILE A 101 -4.78 -5.91 1.00
CA ILE A 101 -5.80 -5.58 1.99
C ILE A 101 -5.88 -4.07 2.14
N PHE A 102 -7.11 -3.57 2.19
CA PHE A 102 -7.43 -2.21 2.61
C PHE A 102 -8.29 -2.27 3.87
N PHE A 103 -7.84 -1.57 4.92
CA PHE A 103 -8.60 -1.39 6.16
C PHE A 103 -8.86 0.08 6.38
N VAL A 104 -10.12 0.50 6.35
CA VAL A 104 -10.49 1.93 6.47
C VAL A 104 -10.31 2.37 7.92
N LEU A 105 -9.30 3.20 8.18
CA LEU A 105 -9.01 3.76 9.50
C LEU A 105 -9.90 4.96 9.83
N LYS A 106 -10.26 5.75 8.81
CA LYS A 106 -11.15 6.91 8.90
C LYS A 106 -11.80 7.13 7.53
N GLY A 107 -13.08 7.47 7.52
CA GLY A 107 -13.83 7.79 6.30
C GLY A 107 -15.17 7.09 6.28
N HIS A 108 -16.21 7.79 5.83
CA HIS A 108 -17.60 7.30 5.92
C HIS A 108 -18.19 6.84 4.59
N LYS A 109 -17.52 7.15 3.47
CA LYS A 109 -17.98 6.84 2.12
C LYS A 109 -16.79 6.48 1.22
N VAL A 110 -16.13 5.36 1.49
CA VAL A 110 -15.01 4.88 0.70
C VAL A 110 -15.50 3.77 -0.23
N ARG A 111 -15.71 4.09 -1.50
CA ARG A 111 -16.18 3.11 -2.49
C ARG A 111 -14.99 2.33 -3.03
N PHE A 112 -15.05 1.01 -2.94
CA PHE A 112 -14.18 0.12 -3.70
C PHE A 112 -14.94 -0.42 -4.90
N PHE A 113 -14.23 -0.53 -6.01
CA PHE A 113 -14.75 -1.09 -7.26
C PHE A 113 -13.78 -2.15 -7.76
N ILE A 114 -14.31 -3.34 -8.02
CA ILE A 114 -13.57 -4.54 -8.40
C ILE A 114 -14.09 -5.04 -9.75
N GLU A 115 -13.20 -5.49 -10.62
CA GLU A 115 -13.56 -6.10 -11.89
C GLU A 115 -12.75 -7.39 -12.13
N HIS A 116 -13.43 -8.42 -12.64
CA HIS A 116 -12.79 -9.61 -13.18
C HIS A 116 -13.63 -10.27 -14.27
N LYS A 117 -13.13 -10.23 -15.51
CA LYS A 117 -13.74 -10.87 -16.69
C LYS A 117 -15.17 -10.38 -16.96
N GLY A 118 -15.44 -9.10 -16.73
CA GLY A 118 -16.75 -8.48 -16.93
C GLY A 118 -17.73 -8.65 -15.78
N GLU A 119 -17.35 -9.36 -14.72
CA GLU A 119 -18.06 -9.32 -13.43
C GLU A 119 -17.54 -8.13 -12.61
N GLU A 120 -18.45 -7.38 -11.99
CA GLU A 120 -18.14 -6.16 -11.26
C GLU A 120 -18.72 -6.21 -9.83
N LEU A 121 -17.99 -5.57 -8.90
CA LEU A 121 -18.47 -5.29 -7.55
C LEU A 121 -18.17 -3.83 -7.21
N ASP A 122 -19.21 -3.09 -6.86
CA ASP A 122 -19.12 -1.79 -6.21
C ASP A 122 -19.59 -1.91 -4.77
N VAL A 123 -18.71 -1.60 -3.81
CA VAL A 123 -19.03 -1.66 -2.39
C VAL A 123 -18.60 -0.38 -1.68
N LEU A 124 -19.48 0.15 -0.84
CA LEU A 124 -19.17 1.28 0.02
C LEU A 124 -18.73 0.78 1.39
N LEU A 125 -17.52 1.13 1.79
CA LEU A 125 -16.96 0.82 3.11
C LEU A 125 -16.87 2.08 3.97
N THR A 126 -16.96 1.89 5.28
CA THR A 126 -16.82 2.92 6.31
C THR A 126 -15.71 2.55 7.29
N GLU A 127 -15.52 3.36 8.33
CA GLU A 127 -14.52 3.15 9.37
C GLU A 127 -14.57 1.72 9.95
N ARG A 128 -13.39 1.10 10.06
CA ARG A 128 -13.15 -0.27 10.54
C ARG A 128 -13.63 -1.39 9.62
N ASP A 129 -14.11 -1.07 8.42
CA ASP A 129 -14.36 -2.09 7.41
C ASP A 129 -13.07 -2.49 6.68
N LEU A 130 -13.08 -3.71 6.14
CA LEU A 130 -11.98 -4.32 5.42
C LEU A 130 -12.44 -4.85 4.06
N ILE A 131 -11.59 -4.72 3.06
CA ILE A 131 -11.64 -5.54 1.84
C ILE A 131 -10.28 -6.20 1.64
N SER A 132 -10.30 -7.51 1.34
CA SER A 132 -9.13 -8.24 0.85
C SER A 132 -9.34 -8.54 -0.63
N VAL A 133 -8.36 -8.19 -1.46
CA VAL A 133 -8.39 -8.44 -2.91
C VAL A 133 -7.30 -9.44 -3.28
N PRO A 134 -7.68 -10.66 -3.71
CA PRO A 134 -6.74 -11.65 -4.21
C PRO A 134 -5.93 -11.16 -5.43
N PRO A 135 -4.75 -11.78 -5.69
CA PRO A 135 -4.01 -11.51 -6.91
C PRO A 135 -4.87 -11.79 -8.16
N GLY A 136 -4.71 -10.95 -9.19
CA GLY A 136 -5.37 -11.13 -10.48
C GLY A 136 -6.71 -10.41 -10.65
N LEU A 137 -7.18 -9.68 -9.64
CA LEU A 137 -8.39 -8.86 -9.71
C LEU A 137 -8.03 -7.39 -9.90
N TYR A 138 -8.73 -6.71 -10.81
CA TYR A 138 -8.67 -5.27 -10.91
C TYR A 138 -9.39 -4.65 -9.73
N ARG A 139 -8.82 -3.58 -9.17
CA ARG A 139 -9.40 -2.84 -8.07
C ARG A 139 -9.06 -1.37 -8.12
N GLY A 140 -9.98 -0.55 -7.66
CA GLY A 140 -9.71 0.85 -7.35
C GLY A 140 -10.56 1.29 -6.16
N VAL A 141 -10.33 2.52 -5.74
CA VAL A 141 -10.96 3.09 -4.55
C VAL A 141 -11.27 4.54 -4.79
N ARG A 142 -12.44 5.02 -4.36
CA ARG A 142 -12.85 6.42 -4.43
C ARG A 142 -13.36 6.89 -3.08
N ASN A 143 -12.90 8.06 -2.64
CA ASN A 143 -13.48 8.72 -1.49
C ASN A 143 -14.66 9.61 -1.93
N GLU A 144 -15.87 9.17 -1.65
CA GLU A 144 -17.12 9.89 -1.93
C GLU A 144 -17.58 10.74 -0.73
N GLY A 145 -16.74 10.83 0.31
CA GLY A 145 -16.93 11.69 1.46
C GLY A 145 -16.52 13.14 1.19
N ILE A 146 -16.72 13.98 2.20
CA ILE A 146 -16.34 15.41 2.19
C ILE A 146 -15.04 15.68 2.96
N GLU A 147 -14.59 14.72 3.78
CA GLU A 147 -13.29 14.73 4.45
C GLU A 147 -12.35 13.74 3.78
N GLU A 148 -11.05 13.85 4.06
CA GLU A 148 -10.09 12.81 3.68
C GLU A 148 -10.42 11.46 4.34
N ALA A 149 -10.16 10.39 3.59
CA ALA A 149 -10.18 9.03 4.11
C ALA A 149 -8.76 8.58 4.42
N LEU A 150 -8.60 7.85 5.51
CA LEU A 150 -7.36 7.20 5.92
C LEU A 150 -7.57 5.69 5.88
N MET A 151 -6.62 4.95 5.31
CA MET A 151 -6.71 3.49 5.30
C MET A 151 -5.33 2.85 5.43
N CYS A 152 -5.26 1.69 6.07
CA CYS A 152 -4.10 0.82 5.97
C CYS A 152 -4.13 0.13 4.61
N VAL A 153 -2.95 -0.03 4.02
CA VAL A 153 -2.73 -0.80 2.80
C VAL A 153 -1.63 -1.82 3.08
N MET A 154 -1.94 -3.10 2.91
CA MET A 154 -1.02 -4.21 3.09
C MET A 154 -0.96 -5.05 1.83
N ILE A 155 0.26 -5.36 1.36
CA ILE A 155 0.46 -6.22 0.18
C ILE A 155 1.26 -7.44 0.62
N GLY A 156 0.75 -8.63 0.32
CA GLY A 156 1.33 -9.94 0.68
C GLY A 156 2.57 -10.34 -0.13
N ASN A 157 3.46 -9.39 -0.41
CA ASN A 157 4.76 -9.60 -1.04
C ASN A 157 5.75 -8.57 -0.47
N PRO A 158 6.97 -8.95 -0.03
CA PRO A 158 7.96 -7.98 0.46
C PRO A 158 8.50 -7.04 -0.63
N LYS A 159 8.39 -7.42 -1.91
CA LYS A 159 8.73 -6.61 -3.07
C LYS A 159 7.60 -6.70 -4.10
N PRO A 160 6.45 -6.03 -3.83
CA PRO A 160 5.32 -6.07 -4.73
C PRO A 160 5.71 -5.59 -6.12
N VAL A 161 5.20 -6.30 -7.11
CA VAL A 161 5.31 -5.88 -8.50
C VAL A 161 4.53 -4.59 -8.70
N THR A 162 5.14 -3.62 -9.38
CA THR A 162 4.47 -2.40 -9.81
C THR A 162 3.22 -2.76 -10.63
N PRO A 163 2.03 -2.24 -10.28
CA PRO A 163 0.79 -2.69 -10.91
C PRO A 163 0.68 -2.26 -12.36
N THR A 164 -0.20 -2.93 -13.09
CA THR A 164 -0.65 -2.49 -14.41
C THR A 164 -2.08 -1.96 -14.34
N TYR A 165 -2.49 -1.25 -15.38
CA TYR A 165 -3.83 -0.69 -15.55
C TYR A 165 -4.52 -1.39 -16.72
N PRO A 166 -5.86 -1.40 -16.79
CA PRO A 166 -6.55 -1.85 -17.99
C PRO A 166 -6.00 -1.14 -19.23
N PRO A 167 -5.85 -1.83 -20.38
CA PRO A 167 -5.23 -1.24 -21.58
C PRO A 167 -5.90 0.04 -22.08
N ASP A 168 -7.20 0.21 -21.84
CA ASP A 168 -7.96 1.38 -22.28
C ASP A 168 -8.09 2.46 -21.19
N HIS A 169 -7.61 2.20 -19.97
CA HIS A 169 -7.66 3.16 -18.87
C HIS A 169 -6.69 4.32 -19.14
N PRO A 170 -7.05 5.61 -18.92
CA PRO A 170 -6.18 6.76 -19.24
C PRO A 170 -4.80 6.67 -18.60
N VAL A 171 -4.72 6.19 -17.35
CA VAL A 171 -3.45 6.03 -16.62
C VAL A 171 -2.49 5.03 -17.29
N SER A 172 -2.98 4.06 -18.07
CA SER A 172 -2.15 3.14 -18.84
C SER A 172 -1.32 3.82 -19.93
N LYS A 173 -1.72 5.03 -20.34
CA LYS A 173 -1.09 5.80 -21.43
C LYS A 173 -0.09 6.83 -20.91
N ILE A 174 0.00 7.01 -19.59
CA ILE A 174 0.90 8.00 -18.99
C ILE A 174 2.29 7.35 -18.82
N PRO A 175 3.37 8.01 -19.27
CA PRO A 175 4.73 7.57 -18.98
C PRO A 175 4.96 7.51 -17.47
N ARG A 176 5.50 6.38 -17.01
CA ARG A 176 5.93 6.22 -15.63
C ARG A 176 7.25 6.99 -15.37
N PRO A 177 7.45 7.58 -14.19
CA PRO A 177 8.74 8.19 -13.83
C PRO A 177 9.89 7.20 -13.96
N ALA A 178 11.07 7.70 -14.34
CA ALA A 178 12.28 6.90 -14.44
C ALA A 178 12.54 6.13 -13.13
N GLY A 179 12.78 4.82 -13.23
CA GLY A 179 12.93 3.90 -12.09
C GLY A 179 11.69 3.05 -11.80
N SER A 180 10.48 3.49 -12.17
CA SER A 180 9.26 2.70 -11.97
C SER A 180 8.91 1.86 -13.20
N LYS A 181 9.39 0.61 -13.25
CA LYS A 181 9.00 -0.35 -14.30
C LYS A 181 7.75 -1.13 -13.84
N ALA A 182 6.68 -1.09 -14.64
CA ALA A 182 5.59 -2.06 -14.52
C ALA A 182 6.10 -3.45 -14.89
N ALA A 183 5.67 -4.51 -14.19
CA ALA A 183 5.86 -5.84 -14.76
C ALA A 183 4.81 -6.08 -15.84
N GLY A 184 5.26 -6.65 -16.97
CA GLY A 184 4.38 -7.10 -18.06
C GLY A 184 3.42 -8.19 -17.62
#